data_AF-A0A661HSA7-F1
#
_entry.id   AF-A0A661HSA7-F1
#
_cell.length_a   1.000
_cell.length_b   1.000
_cell.length_c   1.000
_cell.angle_alpha   90.00
_cell.angle_beta   90.00
_cell.angle_gamma   90.00
#
_symmetry.space_group_name_H-M   'P 1'
#
loop_
_entity.id
_entity.type
_entity.pdbx_description
1 polymer ?
#
loop_
_entity_poly.entity_id
_entity_poly.type
_entity_poly.pdbx_seq_one_letter_code
_entity_poly.pdbx_strand_id
1 'polypeptide(L)' 'MSTAISVRLPELLAQELGEVAKETDRSKSYLIQKAIEAYLDDLADLQVSMDRLHDTTDAVVSLEDMRADLGL' A
#
# COMPACT_ATOMS: atom_id res chain seq x y z
N MET A 1 9.75 7.36 -18.58
CA MET A 1 9.93 6.20 -19.46
C MET A 1 9.29 4.99 -18.77
N SER A 2 8.65 4.08 -19.48
CA SER A 2 8.09 2.85 -18.91
C SER A 2 8.98 1.66 -19.23
N THR A 3 9.09 0.73 -18.28
CA THR A 3 9.83 -0.53 -18.41
C THR A 3 8.84 -1.68 -18.43
N ALA A 4 8.97 -2.60 -19.38
CA ALA A 4 8.14 -3.80 -19.42
C ALA A 4 8.64 -4.83 -18.40
N ILE A 5 7.72 -5.38 -17.61
CA ILE A 5 7.99 -6.43 -16.63
C ILE A 5 7.10 -7.63 -16.98
N SER A 6 7.67 -8.83 -17.01
CA SER A 6 6.94 -10.09 -17.21
C SER A 6 6.93 -10.89 -15.91
N VAL A 7 5.73 -11.22 -15.43
CA VAL A 7 5.52 -12.01 -14.21
C VAL A 7 4.51 -13.12 -14.49
N ARG A 8 4.69 -14.26 -13.81
CA ARG A 8 3.69 -15.35 -13.81
C ARG A 8 2.73 -15.12 -12.65
N LEU A 9 1.43 -15.11 -12.96
CA LEU A 9 0.36 -15.05 -11.97
C LEU A 9 -0.30 -16.43 -11.85
N PRO A 10 -0.73 -16.83 -10.64
CA PRO A 10 -1.65 -17.96 -10.49
C PRO A 10 -2.90 -17.77 -11.35
N GLU A 11 -3.45 -18.87 -11.86
CA GLU A 11 -4.58 -18.83 -12.80
C GLU A 11 -5.81 -18.11 -12.23
N LEU A 12 -6.17 -18.42 -10.98
CA LEU A 12 -7.29 -17.77 -10.28
C LEU A 12 -7.09 -16.25 -10.18
N LEU A 13 -5.88 -15.82 -9.79
CA LEU A 13 -5.58 -14.39 -9.67
C LEU A 13 -5.63 -13.67 -11.03
N ALA A 14 -5.16 -14.33 -12.09
CA ALA A 14 -5.22 -13.78 -13.44
C ALA A 14 -6.66 -13.66 -13.96
N GLN A 15 -7.54 -14.57 -13.53
CA GLN A 15 -8.97 -14.52 -13.80
C GLN A 15 -9.64 -13.36 -13.06
N GLU A 16 -9.46 -13.26 -11.74
CA GLU A 16 -10.00 -12.18 -10.90
C GLU A 16 -9.56 -10.80 -11.43
N LEU A 17 -8.27 -10.63 -11.73
CA LEU A 17 -7.76 -9.41 -12.35
C LEU A 17 -8.46 -9.09 -13.69
N GLY A 18 -8.83 -10.12 -14.45
CA GLY A 18 -9.58 -9.97 -15.69
C GLY A 18 -11.03 -9.55 -15.50
N GLU A 19 -11.68 -10.02 -14.44
CA GLU A 19 -13.06 -9.64 -14.09
C GLU A 19 -13.09 -8.18 -13.63
N VAL A 20 -12.22 -7.81 -12.69
CA VAL A 20 -12.10 -6.42 -12.21
C VAL A 20 -11.75 -5.45 -13.35
N ALA A 21 -10.84 -5.84 -14.24
CA ALA A 21 -10.51 -5.03 -15.43
C ALA A 21 -11.73 -4.73 -16.31
N LYS A 22 -12.59 -5.74 -16.53
CA LYS A 22 -13.83 -5.58 -17.31
C LYS A 22 -14.84 -4.70 -16.59
N GLU A 23 -15.08 -4.94 -15.31
CA GLU A 23 -16.07 -4.20 -14.52
C GLU A 23 -15.70 -2.73 -14.33
N THR A 24 -14.41 -2.43 -14.21
CA THR A 24 -13.92 -1.07 -14.00
C THR A 24 -13.62 -0.31 -15.30
N ASP A 25 -13.77 -0.96 -16.46
CA ASP A 25 -13.36 -0.45 -17.77
C ASP A 25 -11.89 0.03 -17.78
N ARG A 26 -11.00 -0.79 -17.18
CA ARG A 26 -9.56 -0.52 -17.09
C ARG A 26 -8.75 -1.67 -17.66
N SER A 27 -7.56 -1.36 -18.16
CA SER A 27 -6.64 -2.41 -18.60
C SER A 27 -6.06 -3.16 -17.40
N LYS A 28 -5.76 -4.45 -17.59
CA LYS A 28 -5.05 -5.25 -16.58
C LYS A 28 -3.73 -4.60 -16.17
N SER A 29 -2.99 -4.04 -17.13
CA SER A 29 -1.73 -3.34 -16.86
C SER A 29 -1.89 -2.12 -15.97
N TYR A 30 -2.98 -1.35 -16.13
CA TYR A 30 -3.28 -0.22 -15.26
C TYR A 30 -3.54 -0.67 -13.82
N LEU A 31 -4.33 -1.73 -13.65
CA LEU A 31 -4.63 -2.28 -12.32
C LEU A 31 -3.38 -2.86 -11.66
N ILE A 32 -2.54 -3.59 -12.39
CA ILE A 32 -1.25 -4.10 -11.88
C ILE A 32 -0.36 -2.93 -11.45
N GLN A 33 -0.25 -1.89 -12.27
CA GLN A 33 0.55 -0.71 -11.92
C GLN A 33 0.04 -0.08 -10.61
N LYS A 34 -1.27 0.13 -10.48
CA LYS A 34 -1.87 0.73 -9.29
C LYS A 34 -1.73 -0.13 -8.05
N ALA A 35 -1.85 -1.45 -8.19
CA ALA A 35 -1.62 -2.38 -7.09
C ALA A 35 -0.17 -2.33 -6.60
N ILE A 36 0.81 -2.23 -7.52
CA ILE A 36 2.23 -2.11 -7.15
C ILE A 36 2.50 -0.76 -6.47
N GLU A 37 1.97 0.35 -7.00
CA GLU A 37 2.10 1.67 -6.37
C GLU A 37 1.56 1.65 -4.94
N ALA A 38 0.34 1.18 -4.73
CA ALA A 38 -0.27 1.08 -3.41
C ALA A 38 0.53 0.17 -2.45
N TYR A 39 0.99 -0.99 -2.93
CA TYR A 39 1.77 -1.91 -2.11
C TYR A 39 3.12 -1.32 -1.67
N LEU A 40 3.78 -0.55 -2.55
CA LEU A 40 5.04 0.11 -2.21
C LEU A 40 4.84 1.23 -1.18
N ASP A 41 3.75 2.00 -1.32
CA ASP A 41 3.38 3.04 -0.35
C ASP A 41 3.09 2.41 1.02
N ASP A 42 2.27 1.35 1.07
CA ASP A 42 1.95 0.62 2.31
C ASP A 42 3.21 0.03 2.98
N LEU A 43 4.13 -0.52 2.18
CA LEU A 43 5.39 -1.09 2.69
C LEU A 43 6.30 -0.01 3.28
N ALA A 44 6.37 1.16 2.64
CA ALA A 44 7.14 2.29 3.14
C ALA A 44 6.57 2.81 4.47
N ASP A 45 5.25 2.98 4.56
CA ASP A 45 4.58 3.41 5.79
C ASP A 45 4.76 2.40 6.92
N LEU A 46 4.67 1.10 6.60
CA LEU A 46 4.94 0.03 7.57
C LEU A 46 6.39 0.11 8.08
N GLN A 47 7.36 0.29 7.19
CA GLN A 47 8.77 0.36 7.59
C GLN A 47 9.01 1.54 8.54
N VAL A 48 8.50 2.73 8.21
CA VAL A 48 8.60 3.91 9.09
C VAL A 48 7.97 3.64 10.46
N SER A 49 6.81 2.95 10.48
CA SER A 49 6.13 2.59 11.72
C SER A 49 6.96 1.62 12.57
N MET A 50 7.60 0.63 11.93
CA MET A 50 8.48 -0.34 12.59
C MET A 50 9.75 0.31 13.13
N ASP A 51 10.33 1.25 12.38
CA ASP A 51 11.51 2.00 12.81
C ASP A 51 11.21 2.81 14.08
N ARG A 52 10.06 3.51 14.10
CA ARG A 52 9.59 4.26 15.29
C ARG A 52 9.28 3.34 16.46
N LEU A 53 8.61 2.21 16.22
CA LEU A 53 8.27 1.25 17.28
C LEU A 53 9.50 0.71 18.00
N HIS A 54 10.62 0.54 17.29
CA HIS A 54 11.87 0.04 17.84
C HIS A 54 12.83 1.15 18.32
N ASP A 55 12.51 2.42 18.08
CA ASP A 55 13.29 3.54 18.58
C ASP A 55 12.92 3.86 20.03
N THR A 56 13.72 3.38 20.97
CA THR A 56 13.55 3.64 22.40
C THR A 56 13.78 5.10 22.81
N THR A 57 14.31 5.92 21.90
CA THR A 57 14.57 7.35 22.11
C THR A 57 13.48 8.25 21.53
N ASP A 58 12.50 7.66 20.83
CA ASP A 58 11.40 8.42 20.25
C ASP A 58 10.53 9.07 21.35
N ALA A 59 10.04 10.26 21.05
CA ALA A 59 9.27 11.04 22.01
C ALA A 59 7.90 10.39 22.24
N VAL A 60 7.58 10.09 23.51
CA VAL A 60 6.26 9.58 23.88
C VAL A 60 5.31 10.73 24.21
N VAL A 61 4.06 10.59 23.83
CA VAL A 61 2.96 11.52 24.15
C VAL A 61 1.91 10.79 24.98
N SER A 62 1.26 11.49 25.92
CA SER A 62 0.15 10.90 26.67
C SER A 62 -1.10 10.80 25.79
N LEU A 63 -2.03 9.90 26.13
CA LEU A 63 -3.29 9.77 25.40
C LEU A 63 -4.12 11.06 25.45
N GLU A 64 -4.02 11.82 26.55
CA GLU A 64 -4.73 13.08 26.74
C GLU A 64 -4.17 14.16 25.80
N ASP A 65 -2.85 14.34 25.78
CA ASP A 65 -2.18 15.32 24.92
C ASP A 65 -2.42 15.00 23.44
N MET A 66 -2.32 13.71 23.05
CA MET A 66 -2.58 13.28 21.68
C MET A 66 -4.02 13.61 21.22
N ARG A 67 -5.02 13.41 22.09
CA ARG A 67 -6.41 13.73 21.77
C ARG A 67 -6.63 15.23 21.63
N ALA A 68 -6.04 16.01 22.52
CA ALA A 68 -6.09 17.47 22.45
C ALA A 68 -5.50 17.99 21.12
N ASP A 69 -4.34 17.47 20.70
CA ASP A 69 -3.67 17.85 19.45
C ASP A 69 -4.47 17.46 18.20
N LEU A 70 -5.19 16.34 18.24
CA LEU A 70 -6.03 15.85 17.13
C LEU A 70 -7.45 16.45 17.13
N GLY A 71 -7.82 17.24 18.15
CA GLY A 71 -9.17 17.80 18.31
C GLY A 71 -10.24 16.74 18.61
N LEU A 72 -9.86 15.67 19.31
CA LEU A 72 -10.71 14.52 19.67
C LEU A 72 -11.14 14.51 21.15
#